data_AF-A0A955VQA8-F1
#
_entry.id   AF-A0A955VQA8-F1
#
_cell.length_a   1.000
_cell.length_b   1.000
_cell.length_c   1.000
_cell.angle_alpha   90.00
_cell.angle_beta   90.00
_cell.angle_gamma   90.00
#
_symmetry.space_group_name_H-M   'P 1'
#
loop_
_entity.id
_entity.type
_entity.pdbx_description
1 polymer ?
#
loop_
_entity_poly.entity_id
_entity_poly.type
_entity_poly.pdbx_seq_one_letter_code
_entity_poly.pdbx_strand_id
1 'polypeptide(L)'
;MKSTDERRLWRSIDELQQNEAFEKARADEFAEATEAPEMDGSTRRHFLGVVGASVAMASMAGCVRRPEDHIVPYSRAPEEFLPGVKQHFATATHVGGNVIGLLVESHEGRPTKIEGN
;
A
#
# COMPACT_ATOMS: atom_id res chain seq x y z
N MET A 1 -0.03 53.13 24.58
CA MET A 1 -0.76 52.12 23.79
C MET A 1 -0.03 51.98 22.46
N LYS A 2 0.78 50.94 22.25
CA LYS A 2 1.55 50.76 21.00
C LYS A 2 0.62 50.20 19.93
N SER A 3 0.42 50.93 18.84
CA SER A 3 -0.20 50.41 17.62
C SER A 3 0.79 49.44 16.99
N THR A 4 0.43 48.16 16.95
CA THR A 4 1.17 47.14 16.22
C THR A 4 1.00 47.43 14.74
N ASP A 5 2.01 48.03 14.11
CA ASP A 5 2.12 48.14 12.66
C ASP A 5 2.49 46.75 12.13
N GLU A 6 1.47 45.94 11.84
CA GLU A 6 1.64 44.65 11.17
C GLU A 6 2.15 44.92 9.75
N ARG A 7 3.46 44.72 9.55
CA ARG A 7 4.12 44.86 8.24
C ARG A 7 3.34 44.08 7.18
N ARG A 8 2.60 44.79 6.33
CA ARG A 8 1.83 44.21 5.23
C ARG A 8 2.79 43.50 4.26
N LEU A 9 2.74 42.17 4.25
CA LEU A 9 3.52 41.33 3.35
C LEU A 9 2.73 41.11 2.06
N TRP A 10 3.27 41.62 0.96
CA TRP A 10 2.73 41.44 -0.39
C TRP A 10 3.18 40.09 -0.94
N ARG A 11 2.28 39.34 -1.56
CA ARG A 11 2.54 38.00 -2.09
C ARG A 11 3.20 38.03 -3.47
N SER A 12 3.03 39.10 -4.23
CA SER A 12 3.70 39.33 -5.51
C SER A 12 4.00 40.81 -5.75
N ILE A 13 4.90 41.10 -6.69
CA ILE A 13 5.23 42.47 -7.13
C ILE A 13 4.00 43.13 -7.76
N ASP A 14 3.20 42.35 -8.50
CA ASP A 14 1.96 42.83 -9.13
C ASP A 14 0.90 43.26 -8.11
N GLU A 15 0.84 42.60 -6.94
CA GLU A 15 -0.02 42.98 -5.82
C GLU A 15 0.40 44.33 -5.23
N LEU A 16 1.71 44.56 -5.07
CA LEU A 16 2.25 45.84 -4.57
C LEU A 16 1.93 47.00 -5.50
N GLN A 17 1.95 46.76 -6.81
CA GLN A 17 1.73 47.77 -7.83
C GLN A 17 0.25 48.07 -8.12
N GLN A 18 -0.68 47.31 -7.53
CA GLN A 18 -2.13 47.46 -7.73
C GLN A 18 -2.52 47.52 -9.22
N ASN A 19 -1.89 46.67 -10.03
CA ASN A 19 -2.07 46.68 -11.48
C ASN A 19 -3.50 46.23 -11.85
N GLU A 20 -4.14 46.84 -12.84
CA GLU A 20 -5.53 46.51 -13.24
C GLU A 20 -5.69 45.05 -13.67
N ALA A 21 -4.65 44.46 -14.28
CA ALA A 21 -4.62 43.04 -14.64
C ALA A 21 -4.64 42.13 -13.40
N PHE A 22 -3.94 42.54 -12.33
CA PHE A 22 -3.91 41.80 -11.07
C PHE A 22 -5.26 41.90 -10.35
N GLU A 23 -5.89 43.07 -10.32
CA GLU A 23 -7.23 43.23 -9.72
C GLU A 23 -8.30 42.45 -10.50
N LYS A 24 -8.20 42.37 -11.84
CA LYS A 24 -9.09 41.50 -12.64
C LYS A 24 -8.86 40.01 -12.36
N ALA A 25 -7.60 39.56 -12.31
CA ALA A 25 -7.27 38.18 -11.97
C ALA A 25 -7.65 37.81 -10.52
N ARG A 26 -7.58 38.77 -9.60
CA ARG A 26 -8.05 38.64 -8.22
C ARG A 26 -9.57 38.60 -8.12
N ALA A 27 -10.28 39.38 -8.95
CA ALA A 27 -11.74 39.36 -9.00
C ALA A 27 -12.27 38.04 -9.58
N ASP A 28 -11.47 37.38 -10.41
CA ASP A 28 -11.82 36.14 -11.09
C ASP A 28 -10.91 34.98 -10.63
N GLU A 29 -10.98 34.64 -9.34
CA GLU A 29 -10.13 33.60 -8.71
C GLU A 29 -10.31 32.19 -9.32
N PHE A 30 -11.35 32.00 -10.14
CA PHE A 30 -11.73 30.71 -10.74
C PHE A 30 -11.93 30.77 -12.26
N ALA A 31 -11.39 31.79 -12.93
CA ALA A 31 -11.63 32.08 -14.35
C ALA A 31 -11.31 30.92 -15.30
N GLU A 32 -10.36 30.05 -14.96
CA GLU A 32 -9.77 29.11 -15.94
C GLU A 32 -9.78 27.63 -15.50
N ALA A 33 -10.27 27.32 -14.30
CA ALA A 33 -10.38 25.93 -13.81
C ALA A 33 -11.80 25.35 -13.87
N THR A 34 -12.78 26.12 -14.35
CA THR A 34 -14.19 25.69 -14.40
C THR A 34 -14.73 25.48 -15.81
N GLU A 35 -13.87 25.51 -16.82
CA GLU A 35 -14.17 24.82 -18.07
C GLU A 35 -13.86 23.34 -17.84
N ALA A 36 -14.72 22.70 -17.03
CA ALA A 36 -14.97 21.29 -17.24
C ALA A 36 -15.19 21.15 -18.76
N PRO A 37 -14.49 20.22 -19.45
CA PRO A 37 -14.59 20.11 -20.90
C PRO A 37 -16.06 20.18 -21.27
N GLU A 38 -16.42 21.04 -22.23
CA GLU A 38 -17.79 21.20 -22.70
C GLU A 38 -18.29 19.87 -23.26
N MET A 39 -18.70 19.01 -22.34
CA MET A 39 -19.38 17.76 -22.57
C MET A 39 -20.84 18.14 -22.53
N ASP A 40 -21.33 18.61 -23.67
CA ASP A 40 -22.74 18.87 -23.92
C ASP A 40 -23.58 17.69 -23.38
N GLY A 41 -24.22 17.87 -22.22
CA GLY A 41 -25.03 16.85 -21.53
C GLY A 41 -24.44 16.13 -20.30
N SER A 42 -23.23 16.43 -19.81
CA SER A 42 -22.66 15.70 -18.66
C SER A 42 -23.14 16.21 -17.29
N THR A 43 -24.33 15.78 -16.88
CA THR A 43 -24.79 15.91 -15.48
C THR A 43 -23.83 15.17 -14.53
N ARG A 44 -23.65 15.61 -13.27
CA ARG A 44 -22.89 14.88 -12.22
C ARG A 44 -23.21 13.37 -12.17
N ARG A 45 -24.46 13.00 -12.49
CA ARG A 45 -24.93 11.62 -12.62
C ARG A 45 -24.24 10.82 -13.74
N HIS A 46 -23.96 11.43 -14.88
CA HIS A 46 -23.27 10.78 -16.00
C HIS A 46 -21.81 10.50 -15.64
N PHE A 47 -21.11 11.47 -15.05
CA PHE A 47 -19.76 11.27 -14.53
C PHE A 47 -19.69 10.14 -13.50
N LEU A 48 -20.56 10.19 -12.47
CA LEU A 48 -20.64 9.12 -11.47
C LEU A 48 -21.03 7.77 -12.08
N GLY A 49 -21.84 7.76 -13.14
CA GLY A 49 -22.20 6.55 -13.89
C GLY A 49 -21.00 5.94 -14.59
N VAL A 50 -20.17 6.73 -15.28
CA VAL A 50 -18.95 6.26 -15.96
C VAL A 50 -17.91 5.76 -14.96
N VAL A 51 -17.70 6.50 -13.86
CA VAL A 51 -16.78 6.09 -12.79
C VAL A 51 -17.29 4.82 -12.08
N GLY A 52 -18.60 4.73 -11.81
CA GLY A 52 -19.20 3.53 -11.23
C GLY A 52 -19.04 2.31 -12.14
N ALA A 53 -19.26 2.48 -13.45
CA ALA A 53 -19.09 1.42 -14.44
C ALA A 53 -17.62 0.94 -14.53
N SER A 54 -16.66 1.87 -14.51
CA SER A 54 -15.23 1.49 -14.56
C SER A 54 -14.78 0.75 -13.31
N VAL A 55 -15.23 1.17 -12.13
CA VAL A 55 -14.96 0.47 -10.86
C VAL A 55 -15.60 -0.92 -10.85
N ALA A 56 -16.84 -1.06 -11.33
CA ALA A 56 -17.52 -2.35 -11.42
C ALA A 56 -16.81 -3.31 -12.39
N MET A 57 -16.37 -2.83 -13.55
CA MET A 57 -15.61 -3.66 -14.50
C MET A 57 -14.25 -4.08 -13.93
N ALA A 58 -13.55 -3.17 -13.24
CA ALA A 58 -12.28 -3.48 -12.60
C ALA A 58 -12.43 -4.48 -11.44
N SER A 59 -13.51 -4.40 -10.66
CA SER A 59 -13.77 -5.36 -9.58
C SER A 59 -14.17 -6.74 -10.12
N MET A 60 -14.91 -6.81 -11.23
CA MET A 60 -15.19 -8.08 -11.92
C MET A 60 -13.91 -8.73 -12.44
N ALA A 61 -12.97 -7.94 -12.98
CA ALA A 61 -11.64 -8.44 -13.35
C ALA A 61 -10.80 -8.84 -12.12
N GLY A 62 -11.03 -8.22 -10.96
CA GLY A 62 -10.36 -8.53 -9.69
C GLY A 62 -10.80 -9.84 -9.02
N CYS A 63 -11.94 -10.43 -9.43
CA CYS A 63 -12.36 -11.78 -9.03
C CYS A 63 -11.60 -12.88 -9.78
N VAL A 64 -10.33 -12.66 -10.15
CA VAL A 64 -9.47 -13.73 -10.70
C VAL A 64 -9.43 -14.85 -9.67
N ARG A 65 -9.90 -16.04 -10.07
CA ARG A 65 -9.78 -17.26 -9.29
C ARG A 65 -8.32 -17.37 -8.83
N ARG A 66 -8.09 -17.36 -7.52
CA ARG A 66 -6.77 -17.62 -6.95
C ARG A 66 -6.24 -18.91 -7.59
N PRO A 67 -4.98 -18.93 -8.08
CA PRO A 67 -4.41 -20.14 -8.65
C PRO A 67 -4.62 -21.33 -7.69
N GLU A 68 -4.90 -22.49 -8.26
CA GLU A 68 -5.20 -23.68 -7.49
C GLU A 68 -3.91 -24.17 -6.81
N ASP A 69 -3.81 -23.90 -5.50
CA ASP A 69 -2.73 -24.43 -4.67
C ASP A 69 -3.05 -25.90 -4.33
N HIS A 70 -2.20 -26.84 -4.75
CA HIS A 70 -2.38 -28.25 -4.44
C HIS A 70 -1.80 -28.59 -3.07
N ILE A 71 -2.64 -29.14 -2.18
CA ILE A 71 -2.21 -29.69 -0.88
C ILE A 71 -2.01 -31.20 -1.06
N VAL A 72 -0.75 -31.64 -1.03
CA VAL A 72 -0.40 -33.07 -1.21
C VAL A 72 -0.21 -33.72 0.16
N PRO A 73 -1.08 -34.68 0.56
CA PRO A 73 -0.92 -35.38 1.82
C PRO A 73 0.20 -36.44 1.74
N TYR A 74 0.64 -36.91 2.90
CA TYR A 74 1.56 -38.04 2.98
C TYR A 74 0.93 -39.32 2.39
N SER A 75 1.69 -40.04 1.56
CA SER A 75 1.28 -41.35 1.04
C SER A 75 1.23 -42.42 2.14
N ARG A 76 2.11 -42.31 3.14
CA ARG A 76 2.08 -43.03 4.40
C ARG A 76 2.46 -42.05 5.51
N ALA A 77 1.48 -41.70 6.35
CA ALA A 77 1.69 -40.81 7.48
C ALA A 77 2.48 -41.53 8.59
N PRO A 78 3.63 -40.99 9.03
CA PRO A 78 4.35 -41.56 10.17
C PRO A 78 3.68 -41.18 11.49
N GLU A 79 3.74 -42.07 12.49
CA GLU A 79 3.08 -41.86 13.78
C GLU A 79 3.77 -40.79 14.64
N GLU A 80 5.05 -40.53 14.36
CA GLU A 80 5.92 -39.67 15.16
C GLU A 80 5.72 -38.18 14.87
N PHE A 81 5.10 -37.78 13.75
CA PHE A 81 4.91 -36.37 13.39
C PHE A 81 3.48 -36.02 13.01
N LEU A 82 3.00 -34.92 13.59
CA LEU A 82 1.73 -34.29 13.26
C LEU A 82 1.98 -33.10 12.31
N PRO A 83 1.33 -33.06 11.12
CA PRO A 83 1.43 -31.92 10.20
C PRO A 83 1.08 -30.61 10.89
N GLY A 84 1.87 -29.55 10.64
CA GLY A 84 1.71 -28.24 11.26
C GLY A 84 2.22 -28.09 12.71
N VAL A 85 2.64 -29.16 13.38
CA VAL A 85 3.26 -29.09 14.71
C VAL A 85 4.79 -29.14 14.57
N LYS A 86 5.48 -28.19 15.22
CA LYS A 86 6.94 -28.17 15.24
C LYS A 86 7.51 -29.29 16.12
N GLN A 87 8.61 -29.88 15.67
CA GLN A 87 9.36 -30.88 16.43
C GLN A 87 10.77 -30.39 16.71
N HIS A 88 11.28 -30.69 17.90
CA HIS A 88 12.63 -30.33 18.30
C HIS A 88 13.50 -31.59 18.37
N PHE A 89 14.60 -31.59 17.63
CA PHE A 89 15.59 -32.67 17.64
C PHE A 89 16.86 -32.20 18.31
N ALA A 90 17.31 -32.95 19.32
CA ALA A 90 18.64 -32.77 19.90
C ALA A 90 19.67 -33.42 18.97
N THR A 91 20.49 -32.59 18.32
CA THR A 91 21.50 -33.03 17.35
C THR A 91 22.82 -32.31 17.62
N ALA A 92 23.85 -32.60 16.83
CA ALA A 92 25.14 -31.95 16.93
C ALA A 92 25.72 -31.69 15.54
N THR A 93 26.56 -30.66 15.43
CA THR A 93 27.29 -30.35 14.20
C THR A 93 28.78 -30.16 14.48
N HIS A 94 29.60 -30.36 13.45
CA HIS A 94 31.03 -30.10 13.52
C HIS A 94 31.33 -28.71 12.96
N VAL A 95 31.91 -27.83 13.80
CA VAL A 95 32.38 -26.50 13.39
C VAL A 95 33.81 -26.30 13.89
N GLY A 96 34.74 -26.04 12.97
CA GLY A 96 36.13 -25.73 13.31
C GLY A 96 36.86 -26.82 14.11
N GLY A 97 36.56 -28.10 13.85
CA GLY A 97 37.15 -29.24 14.56
C GLY A 97 36.50 -29.57 15.92
N ASN A 98 35.52 -28.79 16.37
CA ASN A 98 34.77 -29.03 17.59
C ASN A 98 33.35 -29.53 17.29
N VAL A 99 32.77 -30.28 18.22
CA VAL A 99 31.36 -30.71 18.18
C VAL A 99 30.53 -29.76 19.03
N ILE A 100 29.48 -29.19 18.44
CA ILE A 100 28.55 -28.29 19.13
C ILE A 100 27.17 -28.95 19.15
N GLY A 101 26.57 -29.04 20.34
CA GLY A 101 25.20 -29.50 20.53
C GLY A 101 24.20 -28.43 20.07
N LEU A 102 23.17 -28.86 19.35
CA LEU A 102 22.15 -28.01 18.77
C LEU A 102 20.77 -28.60 19.02
N LEU A 103 19.79 -27.70 19.20
CA LEU A 103 18.39 -28.03 19.17
C LEU A 103 17.81 -27.53 17.84
N VAL A 104 17.37 -28.46 16.99
CA VAL A 104 16.85 -28.12 15.65
C VAL A 104 15.35 -28.23 15.64
N GLU A 105 14.68 -27.14 15.26
CA GLU A 105 13.25 -27.13 14.96
C GLU A 105 13.04 -27.64 13.54
N SER A 106 12.21 -28.67 13.41
CA SER A 106 11.83 -29.31 12.16
C SER A 106 10.33 -29.29 12.00
N HIS A 107 9.85 -28.85 10.84
CA HIS A 107 8.46 -28.99 10.44
C HIS A 107 8.40 -30.09 9.39
N GLU A 108 7.64 -31.15 9.65
CA GLU A 108 7.37 -32.17 8.64
C GLU A 108 8.63 -32.83 8.04
N GLY A 109 9.71 -32.90 8.84
CA GLY A 109 11.02 -33.44 8.44
C GLY A 109 11.97 -32.42 7.82
N ARG A 110 11.50 -31.19 7.58
CA ARG A 110 12.33 -30.09 7.08
C ARG A 110 12.87 -29.25 8.25
N PRO A 111 14.20 -29.19 8.45
CA PRO A 111 14.78 -28.29 9.45
C PRO A 111 14.59 -26.83 9.02
N THR A 112 13.99 -26.01 9.89
CA THR A 112 13.68 -24.59 9.61
C THR A 112 14.49 -23.64 10.49
N LYS A 113 14.84 -24.05 11.71
CA LYS A 113 15.53 -23.21 12.68
C LYS A 113 16.52 -24.04 13.50
N ILE A 114 17.68 -23.44 13.75
CA ILE A 114 18.76 -24.01 14.58
C ILE A 114 18.91 -23.13 15.82
N GLU A 115 18.93 -23.77 16.99
CA GLU A 115 19.15 -23.16 18.30
C GLU A 115 20.26 -23.92 19.05
N GLY A 116 20.82 -23.30 20.09
CA GLY A 116 21.78 -23.97 20.98
C GLY A 116 21.05 -24.93 21.92
N ASN A 117 21.65 -26.09 22.19
CA ASN A 117 21.16 -27.03 23.19
C ASN A 117 21.66 -26.64 24.59
#